data_AF-A0A7X9J1D9-F1
#
_entry.id   AF-A0A7X9J1D9-F1
#
_cell.length_a   1.000
_cell.length_b   1.000
_cell.length_c   1.000
_cell.angle_alpha   90.00
_cell.angle_beta   90.00
_cell.angle_gamma   90.00
#
_symmetry.space_group_name_H-M   'P 1'
#
loop_
_entity.id
_entity.type
_entity.pdbx_description
1 polymer ?
#
loop_
_entity_poly.entity_id
_entity_poly.type
_entity_poly.pdbx_seq_one_letter_code
_entity_poly.pdbx_strand_id
1 'polypeptide(L)'
;IRVDMLSNRPHAMTNYSLQGTTGCYESARAHGERDRIWLRSHCPDPNTWRDLSEFEEYLPAFWREGQALAARVGHGGGDLFEMLDFVEAIRGLHPPTVGIHEAMDLTLPGLVSQRSILEGGRWLEVPDSRLW
;
A
#
# COMPACT_ATOMS: atom_id res chain seq x y z
N ILE A 1 -4.80 -8.64 -6.70
CA ILE A 1 -3.85 -7.61 -7.15
C ILE A 1 -4.18 -7.27 -8.60
N ARG A 2 -4.37 -5.99 -8.94
CA ARG A 2 -4.60 -5.55 -10.33
C ARG A 2 -3.31 -4.97 -10.89
N VAL A 3 -2.48 -5.83 -11.46
CA VAL A 3 -1.23 -5.44 -12.12
C VAL A 3 -1.30 -5.87 -13.57
N ASP A 4 -1.05 -4.94 -14.48
CA ASP A 4 -1.00 -5.16 -15.91
C ASP A 4 0.32 -4.59 -16.42
N MET A 5 1.20 -5.49 -16.84
CA MET A 5 2.55 -5.18 -17.32
C MET A 5 2.68 -5.32 -18.85
N LEU A 6 1.59 -5.69 -19.55
CA LEU A 6 1.65 -6.08 -20.96
C LEU A 6 0.89 -5.13 -21.88
N SER A 7 -0.19 -4.52 -21.39
CA SER A 7 -0.98 -3.63 -22.23
C SER A 7 -0.24 -2.33 -22.55
N ASN A 8 -0.42 -1.83 -23.77
CA ASN A 8 0.06 -0.50 -24.18
C ASN A 8 -0.82 0.59 -23.55
N ARG A 9 -0.43 1.05 -22.35
CA ARG A 9 -1.16 2.07 -21.57
C ARG A 9 -0.20 2.90 -20.73
N PRO A 10 -0.59 4.12 -20.32
CA PRO A 10 0.11 4.84 -19.27
C PRO A 10 0.25 4.01 -18.00
N HIS A 11 1.39 4.15 -17.33
CA HIS A 11 1.65 3.44 -16.09
C HIS A 11 0.67 3.92 -15.00
N ALA A 12 -0.08 3.01 -14.40
CA ALA A 12 -0.94 3.31 -13.25
C ALA A 12 -0.30 2.67 -12.01
N MET A 13 0.72 3.36 -11.46
CA MET A 13 1.48 2.90 -10.28
C MET A 13 0.56 2.67 -9.08
N THR A 14 -0.48 3.50 -8.96
CA THR A 14 -1.36 3.57 -7.80
C THR A 14 -2.79 3.27 -8.23
N ASN A 15 -3.31 2.14 -7.74
CA ASN A 15 -4.72 1.76 -7.84
C ASN A 15 -5.22 1.31 -6.47
N TYR A 16 -4.85 2.07 -5.44
CA TYR A 16 -5.16 1.73 -4.07
C TYR A 16 -6.57 2.17 -3.73
N SER A 17 -7.28 1.30 -3.05
CA SER A 17 -8.55 1.61 -2.41
C SER A 17 -8.62 0.94 -1.06
N LEU A 18 -9.20 1.63 -0.10
CA LEU A 18 -9.46 1.11 1.23
C LEU A 18 -10.87 1.53 1.63
N GLN A 19 -11.65 0.60 2.17
CA GLN A 19 -13.00 0.89 2.63
C GLN A 19 -13.29 0.19 3.95
N GLY A 20 -13.76 0.99 4.90
CA GLY A 20 -14.27 0.54 6.20
C GLY A 20 -15.67 1.08 6.46
N THR A 21 -16.17 0.86 7.68
CA THR A 21 -17.51 1.28 8.10
C THR A 21 -17.60 2.78 8.42
N THR A 22 -16.47 3.44 8.63
CA THR A 22 -16.35 4.85 9.04
C THR A 22 -15.60 5.72 8.04
N GLY A 23 -15.12 5.15 6.94
CA GLY A 23 -14.33 5.89 5.97
C GLY A 23 -13.93 5.07 4.76
N CYS A 24 -13.47 5.76 3.72
CA CYS A 24 -12.87 5.18 2.54
C CYS A 24 -11.82 6.09 1.92
N TYR A 25 -10.90 5.50 1.16
CA TYR A 25 -9.81 6.14 0.45
C TYR A 25 -9.71 5.58 -0.96
N GLU A 26 -9.42 6.45 -1.92
CA GLU A 26 -9.05 6.09 -3.28
C GLU A 26 -7.82 6.89 -3.73
N SER A 27 -6.82 6.20 -4.28
CA SER A 27 -5.65 6.88 -4.81
C SER A 27 -5.95 7.65 -6.09
N ALA A 28 -5.14 8.66 -6.37
CA ALA A 28 -5.03 9.21 -7.73
C ALA A 28 -4.68 8.08 -8.73
N ARG A 29 -5.28 8.10 -9.93
CA ARG A 29 -5.07 7.07 -10.97
C ARG A 29 -4.42 7.62 -12.23
N ALA A 30 -4.40 8.94 -12.39
CA ALA A 30 -3.75 9.63 -13.49
C ALA A 30 -3.03 10.91 -13.01
N HIS A 31 -2.12 11.42 -13.85
CA HIS A 31 -1.43 12.66 -13.56
C HIS A 31 -2.43 13.83 -13.43
N GLY A 32 -2.27 14.62 -12.37
CA GLY A 32 -3.15 15.76 -12.05
C GLY A 32 -4.40 15.40 -11.24
N GLU A 33 -4.68 14.12 -11.03
CA GLU A 33 -5.72 13.71 -10.07
C GLU A 33 -5.21 13.81 -8.63
N ARG A 34 -6.17 13.93 -7.70
CA ARG A 34 -5.91 13.95 -6.26
C ARG A 34 -6.26 12.62 -5.63
N ASP A 35 -5.51 12.29 -4.58
CA ASP A 35 -5.87 11.27 -3.61
C ASP A 35 -7.12 11.71 -2.84
N ARG A 36 -8.12 10.84 -2.76
CA ARG A 36 -9.43 11.16 -2.21
C ARG A 36 -9.69 10.36 -0.95
N ILE A 37 -10.21 11.03 0.06
CA ILE A 37 -10.59 10.42 1.33
C ILE A 37 -11.97 10.91 1.78
N TRP A 38 -12.74 10.02 2.37
CA TRP A 38 -13.96 10.34 3.09
C TRP A 38 -13.90 9.70 4.47
N LEU A 39 -14.15 10.50 5.51
CA LEU A 39 -14.19 10.06 6.89
C LEU A 39 -15.48 10.57 7.54
N ARG A 40 -16.27 9.68 8.14
CA ARG A 40 -17.53 10.03 8.82
C ARG A 40 -17.36 11.16 9.85
N SER A 41 -16.22 11.21 10.52
CA SER A 41 -15.91 12.21 11.55
C SER A 41 -15.51 13.58 11.00
N HIS A 42 -15.10 13.67 9.73
CA HIS A 42 -14.55 14.90 9.12
C HIS A 42 -15.32 15.39 7.89
N CYS A 43 -16.27 14.59 7.40
CA CYS A 43 -17.10 14.89 6.23
C CYS A 43 -18.58 14.71 6.62
N PRO A 44 -19.31 15.80 6.95
CA PRO A 44 -20.72 15.70 7.33
C PRO A 44 -21.63 15.27 6.17
N ASP A 45 -21.24 15.55 4.93
CA ASP A 45 -21.92 15.04 3.73
C ASP A 45 -21.26 13.73 3.24
N PRO A 46 -22.02 12.62 3.15
CA PRO A 46 -21.51 11.35 2.62
C PRO A 46 -21.15 11.39 1.12
N ASN A 47 -21.57 12.42 0.38
CA ASN A 47 -21.30 12.53 -1.08
C ASN A 47 -20.11 13.42 -1.41
N THR A 48 -19.42 13.97 -0.41
CA THR A 48 -18.30 14.89 -0.60
C THR A 48 -16.98 14.23 -0.25
N TRP A 49 -16.13 14.04 -1.27
CA TRP A 49 -14.73 13.66 -1.08
C TRP A 49 -13.88 14.86 -0.63
N ARG A 50 -12.87 14.60 0.20
CA ARG A 50 -11.83 15.56 0.55
C ARG A 50 -10.48 15.09 0.00
N ASP A 51 -9.53 16.02 -0.07
CA ASP A 51 -8.16 15.74 -0.49
C ASP A 51 -7.41 15.07 0.67
N LEU A 52 -6.65 13.99 0.38
CA LEU A 52 -5.85 13.32 1.41
C LEU A 52 -4.82 14.26 2.05
N SER A 53 -4.30 15.22 1.29
CA SER A 53 -3.33 16.20 1.79
C SER A 53 -3.89 17.13 2.88
N GLU A 54 -5.21 17.20 3.06
CA GLU A 54 -5.82 17.95 4.16
C GLU A 54 -5.64 17.26 5.52
N PHE A 55 -5.08 16.05 5.56
CA PHE A 55 -4.96 15.18 6.74
C PHE A 55 -3.50 14.88 7.11
N GLU A 56 -2.56 15.76 6.73
CA GLU A 56 -1.12 15.59 7.02
C GLU A 56 -0.80 15.50 8.52
N GLU A 57 -1.67 15.98 9.41
CA GLU A 57 -1.50 15.87 10.86
C GLU A 57 -1.48 14.42 11.37
N TYR A 58 -2.05 13.49 10.59
CA TYR A 58 -2.04 12.06 10.90
C TYR A 58 -0.76 11.35 10.45
N LEU A 59 0.12 12.03 9.70
CA LEU A 59 1.37 11.45 9.24
C LEU A 59 2.37 11.32 10.41
N PRO A 60 2.91 10.12 10.69
CA PRO A 60 3.87 9.95 11.78
C PRO A 60 5.13 10.80 11.58
N ALA A 61 5.74 11.23 12.70
CA ALA A 61 6.88 12.15 12.71
C ALA A 61 8.04 11.70 11.82
N PHE A 62 8.38 10.40 11.86
CA PHE A 62 9.42 9.79 11.03
C PHE A 62 9.28 10.12 9.54
N TRP A 63 8.08 9.98 8.98
CA TRP A 63 7.81 10.25 7.57
C TRP A 63 7.85 11.75 7.28
N ARG A 64 7.22 12.55 8.14
CA ARG A 64 7.16 14.01 7.99
C ARG A 64 8.55 14.65 8.02
N GLU A 65 9.41 14.22 8.95
CA GLU A 65 10.78 14.70 9.09
C GLU A 65 11.67 14.23 7.93
N GLY A 66 11.41 13.03 7.41
CA GLY A 66 12.15 12.46 6.26
C GLY A 66 11.77 13.03 4.89
N GLN A 67 10.67 13.78 4.77
CA GLN A 67 10.15 14.25 3.46
C GLN A 67 11.18 14.99 2.61
N ALA A 68 11.98 15.88 3.23
CA ALA A 68 12.97 16.67 2.49
C ALA A 68 14.09 15.80 1.88
N LEU A 69 14.45 14.70 2.55
CA LEU A 69 15.41 13.73 2.02
C LEU A 69 14.76 12.83 0.97
N ALA A 70 13.54 12.36 1.25
CA ALA A 70 12.75 11.51 0.36
C ALA A 70 12.47 12.19 -0.99
N ALA A 71 12.20 13.49 -1.00
CA ALA A 71 11.97 14.28 -2.22
C ALA A 71 13.20 14.36 -3.16
N ARG A 72 14.39 13.99 -2.68
CA ARG A 72 15.64 14.00 -3.45
C ARG A 72 16.00 12.64 -4.05
N VAL A 73 15.24 11.60 -3.75
CA VAL A 73 15.46 10.24 -4.28
C VAL A 73 14.35 9.88 -5.29
N GLY A 74 14.57 8.78 -6.03
CA GLY A 74 13.61 8.28 -7.02
C GLY A 74 12.34 7.70 -6.39
N HIS A 75 11.43 7.25 -7.26
CA HIS A 75 10.22 6.50 -6.87
C HIS A 75 9.32 7.18 -5.82
N GLY A 76 9.25 8.50 -5.83
CA GLY A 76 8.41 9.28 -4.90
C GLY A 76 8.91 9.29 -3.46
N GLY A 77 10.12 8.77 -3.19
CA GLY A 77 10.71 8.80 -1.85
C GLY A 77 10.52 7.53 -1.03
N GLY A 78 9.67 6.59 -1.46
CA GLY A 78 9.33 5.38 -0.69
C GLY A 78 10.55 4.51 -0.38
N ASP A 79 11.37 4.23 -1.40
CA ASP A 79 12.55 3.36 -1.31
C ASP A 79 13.53 3.79 -0.21
N LEU A 80 13.65 5.09 0.05
CA LEU A 80 14.51 5.61 1.12
C LEU A 80 14.11 5.03 2.48
N PHE A 81 12.82 5.09 2.79
CA PHE A 81 12.32 4.70 4.09
C PHE A 81 12.35 3.19 4.29
N GLU A 82 12.15 2.41 3.22
CA GLU A 82 12.36 0.96 3.27
C GLU A 82 13.81 0.61 3.64
N MET A 83 14.78 1.31 3.05
CA MET A 83 16.20 1.11 3.38
C MET A 83 16.53 1.57 4.81
N LEU A 84 15.94 2.66 5.29
CA LEU A 84 16.10 3.10 6.67
C LEU A 84 15.54 2.06 7.66
N ASP A 85 14.31 1.58 7.45
CA ASP A 85 13.67 0.54 8.26
C ASP A 85 14.52 -0.75 8.30
N PHE A 86 15.05 -1.17 7.14
CA PHE A 86 15.93 -2.33 7.06
C PHE A 86 17.22 -2.14 7.88
N VAL A 87 17.89 -0.99 7.76
CA VAL A 87 19.13 -0.69 8.49
C VAL A 87 18.88 -0.65 10.00
N GLU A 88 17.78 -0.06 10.44
CA GLU A 88 17.41 -0.02 11.85
C GLU A 88 17.08 -1.42 12.40
N ALA A 89 16.39 -2.25 11.62
CA ALA A 89 16.08 -3.63 11.99
C ALA A 89 17.34 -4.49 12.16
N ILE A 90 18.30 -4.44 11.23
CA ILE A 90 19.56 -5.22 11.35
C ILE A 90 20.46 -4.72 12.49
N ARG A 91 20.28 -3.47 12.93
CA ARG A 91 20.95 -2.90 14.10
C ARG A 91 20.24 -3.28 15.42
N GLY A 92 19.11 -3.97 15.35
CA GLY A 92 18.32 -4.39 16.51
C GLY A 92 17.58 -3.24 17.20
N LEU A 93 17.34 -2.13 16.50
CA LEU A 93 16.62 -0.98 17.06
C LEU A 93 15.11 -1.23 17.14
N HIS A 94 14.57 -1.99 16.20
CA HIS A 94 13.20 -2.51 16.21
C HIS A 94 13.13 -3.81 15.39
N PRO A 95 12.08 -4.65 15.57
CA PRO A 95 11.85 -5.77 14.66
C PRO A 95 11.52 -5.28 13.24
N PRO A 96 11.75 -6.10 12.20
CA PRO A 96 11.35 -5.74 10.84
C PRO A 96 9.83 -5.53 10.76
N THR A 97 9.40 -4.48 10.05
CA THR A 97 7.97 -4.16 9.88
C THR A 97 7.23 -5.27 9.12
N VAL A 98 7.89 -5.89 8.13
CA VAL A 98 7.40 -7.07 7.42
C VAL A 98 8.30 -8.26 7.75
N GLY A 99 7.84 -9.11 8.67
CA GLY A 99 8.54 -10.33 9.06
C GLY A 99 8.38 -11.45 8.03
N ILE A 100 8.91 -12.63 8.35
CA ILE A 100 8.87 -13.77 7.42
C ILE A 100 7.44 -14.23 7.14
N HIS A 101 6.58 -14.29 8.15
CA HIS A 101 5.20 -14.74 7.96
C HIS A 101 4.37 -13.71 7.18
N GLU A 102 4.56 -12.42 7.44
CA GLU A 102 3.92 -11.33 6.71
C GLU A 102 4.37 -11.32 5.24
N ALA A 103 5.67 -11.53 4.98
CA ALA A 103 6.19 -11.69 3.62
C ALA A 103 5.57 -12.91 2.90
N MET A 104 5.34 -14.01 3.62
CA MET A 104 4.65 -15.18 3.09
C MET A 104 3.16 -14.89 2.81
N ASP A 105 2.48 -14.14 3.67
CA ASP A 105 1.08 -13.73 3.46
C ASP A 105 0.90 -12.86 2.19
N LEU A 106 1.93 -12.09 1.82
CA LEU A 106 1.96 -11.33 0.57
C LEU A 106 2.30 -12.21 -0.65
N THR A 107 3.15 -13.21 -0.47
CA THR A 107 3.72 -14.03 -1.57
C THR A 107 2.84 -15.22 -1.94
N LEU A 108 2.36 -15.98 -0.95
CA LEU A 108 1.63 -17.23 -1.14
C LEU A 108 0.34 -17.07 -1.95
N PRO A 109 -0.50 -16.03 -1.75
CA PRO A 109 -1.67 -15.82 -2.62
C PRO A 109 -1.29 -15.64 -4.09
N GLY A 110 -0.15 -14.99 -4.37
CA GLY A 110 0.39 -14.84 -5.72
C GLY A 110 0.73 -16.18 -6.35
N LEU A 111 1.40 -17.08 -5.62
CA LEU A 111 1.72 -18.42 -6.09
C LEU A 111 0.47 -19.29 -6.27
N VAL A 112 -0.44 -19.27 -5.28
CA VAL A 112 -1.72 -20.01 -5.32
C VAL A 112 -2.59 -19.53 -6.49
N SER A 113 -2.54 -18.24 -6.85
CA SER A 113 -3.27 -17.71 -8.00
C SER A 113 -2.90 -18.38 -9.32
N GLN A 114 -1.63 -18.75 -9.51
CA GLN A 114 -1.17 -19.46 -10.71
C GLN A 114 -1.83 -20.84 -10.81
N ARG A 115 -1.96 -21.53 -9.66
CA ARG A 115 -2.66 -22.82 -9.61
C ARG A 115 -4.16 -22.66 -9.87
N SER A 116 -4.78 -21.63 -9.29
CA SER A 116 -6.19 -21.32 -9.51
C SER A 116 -6.48 -21.10 -11.01
N ILE A 117 -5.62 -20.34 -11.71
CA ILE A 117 -5.73 -20.12 -13.16
C ILE A 117 -5.73 -21.44 -13.94
N LEU A 118 -4.80 -22.35 -13.62
CA LEU A 118 -4.70 -23.66 -14.27
C LEU A 118 -5.92 -24.56 -14.00
N GLU A 119 -6.67 -24.29 -12.94
CA GLU A 119 -7.85 -25.05 -12.52
C GLU A 119 -9.16 -24.29 -12.77
N GLY A 120 -9.17 -23.42 -13.80
CA GLY A 120 -10.36 -22.72 -14.26
C GLY A 120 -10.86 -21.63 -13.30
N GLY A 121 -9.96 -21.07 -12.49
CA GLY A 121 -10.28 -19.99 -11.54
C GLY A 121 -10.99 -20.47 -10.28
N ARG A 122 -10.93 -21.76 -9.94
CA ARG A 122 -11.54 -22.26 -8.69
C ARG A 122 -10.89 -21.65 -7.46
N TRP A 123 -11.66 -21.54 -6.39
CA TRP A 123 -11.15 -21.13 -5.08
C TRP A 123 -10.14 -22.15 -4.55
N LEU A 124 -9.04 -21.64 -3.99
CA LEU A 124 -7.97 -22.43 -3.38
C LEU A 124 -7.60 -21.80 -2.04
N GLU A 125 -7.39 -22.64 -1.03
CA GLU A 125 -6.86 -22.21 0.25
C GLU A 125 -5.43 -21.72 0.10
N VAL A 126 -5.13 -20.57 0.71
CA VAL A 126 -3.76 -20.07 0.85
C VAL A 126 -3.18 -20.72 2.11
N PRO A 127 -2.02 -21.40 2.04
CA PRO A 127 -1.41 -22.01 3.22
C PRO A 127 -1.10 -20.97 4.31
N ASP A 128 -1.35 -21.33 5.57
CA ASP A 128 -0.90 -20.53 6.70
C ASP A 128 0.54 -20.89 7.06
N SER A 129 1.45 -19.94 6.82
CA SER A 129 2.89 -20.11 7.08
C SER A 129 3.23 -20.25 8.57
N ARG A 130 2.31 -19.90 9.47
CA ARG A 130 2.49 -19.98 10.93
C ARG A 130 2.32 -21.40 11.46
N LEU A 131 1.92 -22.35 10.61
CA LEU A 131 1.76 -23.77 10.93
C LEU A 131 2.97 -24.62 10.52
N TRP A 132 4.04 -24.00 10.00
CA TRP A 132 5.25 -24.67 9.51
C TRP A 132 6.35 -24.76 10.55
#